data_AF-A0A5S4FCY8-F1
#
_entry.id   AF-A0A5S4FCY8-F1
#
_cell.length_a   1.000
_cell.length_b   1.000
_cell.length_c   1.000
_cell.angle_alpha   90.00
_cell.angle_beta   90.00
_cell.angle_gamma   90.00
#
_symmetry.space_group_name_H-M   'P 1'
#
loop_
_entity.id
_entity.type
_entity.pdbx_description
1 polymer ?
#
loop_
_entity_poly.entity_id
_entity_poly.type
_entity_poly.pdbx_seq_one_letter_code
_entity_poly.pdbx_strand_id
1 'polypeptide(L)'
;MGEVLKGRGCAWEFEDTGLRITPEPGKASKLSMELGERFVPYEALADVMVEPSARGRVMLRVVPREGADPVMSAATGQLQESLDPYRLVLPAATKTLADQYADEMRAALSERGPAERFLIAGPSVPRSFKAWDGEAAFDGQAVTFTWFSSGASPAKFTAGDRRYPITEIEGVDWHALEDARGSLRLRIRGRQALSNPNNDPASVVFGIGWGATHHSLPFAAAVLAAVQASMIEQVAAEG
;
A
#
# COMPACT_ATOMS: atom_id res chain seq x y z
N MET A 1 -26.93 11.23 0.01
CA MET A 1 -26.70 10.68 1.36
C MET A 1 -26.34 9.23 1.11
N GLY A 2 -25.05 8.90 1.17
CA GLY A 2 -24.54 7.59 0.78
C GLY A 2 -25.05 6.51 1.73
N GLU A 3 -25.41 5.35 1.19
CA GLU A 3 -25.81 4.22 2.02
C GLU A 3 -24.56 3.61 2.66
N VAL A 4 -24.65 3.25 3.96
CA VAL A 4 -23.49 2.78 4.74
C VAL A 4 -23.64 1.30 5.07
N LEU A 5 -22.65 0.52 4.66
CA LEU A 5 -22.52 -0.90 4.97
C LEU A 5 -21.43 -1.11 6.02
N LYS A 6 -21.82 -1.58 7.21
CA LYS A 6 -20.89 -1.85 8.31
C LYS A 6 -20.52 -3.33 8.34
N GLY A 7 -19.24 -3.60 8.15
CA GLY A 7 -18.67 -4.95 8.24
C GLY A 7 -17.63 -5.06 9.32
N ARG A 8 -16.85 -6.14 9.26
CA ARG A 8 -15.80 -6.41 10.25
C ARG A 8 -14.68 -5.38 10.10
N GLY A 9 -14.62 -4.45 11.06
CA GLY A 9 -13.49 -3.55 11.22
C GLY A 9 -13.48 -2.34 10.29
N CYS A 10 -14.45 -2.22 9.38
CA CYS A 10 -14.60 -1.07 8.48
C CYS A 10 -16.09 -0.77 8.22
N ALA A 11 -16.37 0.48 7.88
CA ALA A 11 -17.62 0.92 7.28
C ALA A 11 -17.36 1.37 5.84
N TRP A 12 -18.24 0.97 4.93
CA TRP A 12 -18.21 1.36 3.52
C TRP A 12 -19.39 2.27 3.24
N GLU A 13 -19.13 3.44 2.68
CA GLU A 13 -20.14 4.38 2.23
C GLU A 13 -20.06 4.47 0.71
N PHE A 14 -21.18 4.16 0.04
CA PHE A 14 -21.28 4.24 -1.42
C PHE A 14 -21.72 5.65 -1.81
N GLU A 15 -20.91 6.31 -2.62
CA GLU A 15 -21.15 7.66 -3.14
C GLU A 15 -21.29 7.64 -4.65
N ASP A 16 -21.82 8.73 -5.21
CA ASP A 16 -22.08 8.85 -6.66
C ASP A 16 -20.83 8.66 -7.53
N THR A 17 -19.63 8.94 -7.00
CA THR A 17 -18.37 8.90 -7.75
C THR A 17 -17.38 7.85 -7.26
N GLY A 18 -17.69 7.15 -6.17
CA GLY A 18 -16.74 6.24 -5.56
C GLY A 18 -17.22 5.61 -4.25
N LEU A 19 -16.30 4.86 -3.65
CA LEU A 19 -16.49 4.16 -2.40
C LEU A 19 -15.59 4.79 -1.33
N ARG A 20 -16.17 5.20 -0.20
CA ARG A 20 -15.40 5.56 0.98
C ARG A 20 -15.30 4.39 1.95
N ILE A 21 -14.07 4.05 2.32
CA ILE A 21 -13.73 3.00 3.26
C ILE A 21 -13.18 3.66 4.53
N THR A 22 -13.93 3.56 5.63
CA THR A 22 -13.53 4.13 6.92
C THR A 22 -13.21 2.99 7.90
N PRO A 23 -11.94 2.85 8.35
CA PRO A 23 -11.58 1.84 9.33
C PRO A 23 -12.21 2.16 10.70
N GLU A 24 -12.66 1.12 11.41
CA GLU A 24 -13.27 1.25 12.73
C GLU A 24 -12.21 1.07 13.84
N PRO A 25 -11.95 2.11 14.68
CA PRO A 25 -10.97 2.04 15.75
C PRO A 25 -11.19 0.85 16.69
N GLY A 26 -10.11 0.12 16.99
CA GLY A 26 -10.13 -1.07 17.85
C GLY A 26 -10.70 -2.34 17.20
N LYS A 27 -11.22 -2.26 15.95
CA LYS A 27 -11.73 -3.43 15.21
C LYS A 27 -11.04 -3.66 13.86
N ALA A 28 -10.59 -2.59 13.19
CA ALA A 28 -9.84 -2.69 11.95
C ALA A 28 -8.47 -3.36 12.15
N SER A 29 -7.88 -3.87 11.06
CA SER A 29 -6.49 -4.31 11.08
C SER A 29 -5.56 -3.12 11.37
N LYS A 30 -4.36 -3.38 11.90
CA LYS A 30 -3.37 -2.31 12.10
C LYS A 30 -3.01 -1.60 10.80
N LEU A 31 -2.97 -2.32 9.68
CA LEU A 31 -2.72 -1.73 8.37
C LEU A 31 -3.86 -0.80 7.95
N SER A 32 -5.11 -1.23 8.08
CA SER A 32 -6.27 -0.40 7.76
C SER A 32 -6.32 0.86 8.63
N MET A 33 -6.01 0.73 9.93
CA MET A 33 -5.89 1.89 10.82
C MET A 33 -4.78 2.85 10.41
N GLU A 34 -3.60 2.33 10.01
CA GLU A 34 -2.49 3.16 9.54
C GLU A 34 -2.83 3.88 8.23
N LEU A 35 -3.52 3.21 7.30
CA LEU A 35 -3.93 3.79 6.03
C LEU A 35 -5.02 4.86 6.20
N GLY A 36 -5.77 4.81 7.29
CA GLY A 36 -6.86 5.74 7.57
C GLY A 36 -8.05 5.56 6.64
N GLU A 37 -8.87 6.60 6.53
CA GLU A 37 -9.96 6.65 5.56
C GLU A 37 -9.42 6.64 4.13
N ARG A 38 -10.08 5.88 3.25
CA ARG A 38 -9.71 5.78 1.83
C ARG A 38 -10.93 6.04 0.96
N PHE A 39 -10.80 7.02 0.06
CA PHE A 39 -11.74 7.20 -1.03
C PHE A 39 -11.24 6.46 -2.27
N VAL A 40 -12.11 5.68 -2.88
CA VAL A 40 -11.83 4.83 -4.03
C VAL A 40 -12.75 5.23 -5.17
N PRO A 41 -12.29 6.04 -6.14
CA PRO A 41 -13.08 6.39 -7.30
C PRO A 41 -13.51 5.14 -8.07
N TYR A 42 -14.72 5.13 -8.64
CA TYR A 42 -15.14 3.96 -9.44
C TYR A 42 -14.27 3.75 -10.69
N GLU A 43 -13.69 4.80 -11.25
CA GLU A 43 -12.69 4.72 -12.33
C GLU A 43 -11.42 3.95 -11.92
N ALA A 44 -11.16 3.80 -10.62
CA ALA A 44 -10.02 3.07 -10.07
C ALA A 44 -10.29 1.56 -9.92
N LEU A 45 -11.52 1.09 -10.14
CA LEU A 45 -11.93 -0.28 -9.89
C LEU A 45 -12.06 -1.06 -11.20
N ALA A 46 -11.46 -2.25 -11.23
CA ALA A 46 -11.58 -3.20 -12.34
C ALA A 46 -12.76 -4.16 -12.15
N ASP A 47 -13.10 -4.48 -10.90
CA ASP A 47 -14.19 -5.41 -10.59
C ASP A 47 -14.72 -5.24 -9.16
N VAL A 48 -15.87 -5.85 -8.89
CA VAL A 48 -16.46 -6.01 -7.57
C VAL A 48 -16.93 -7.45 -7.42
N MET A 49 -16.67 -8.08 -6.28
CA MET A 49 -16.94 -9.50 -6.04
C MET A 49 -17.72 -9.68 -4.74
N VAL A 50 -18.66 -10.62 -4.76
CA VAL A 50 -19.39 -11.07 -3.56
C VAL A 50 -19.19 -12.57 -3.44
N GLU A 51 -18.54 -12.99 -2.37
CA GLU A 51 -18.13 -14.38 -2.18
C GLU A 51 -18.53 -14.89 -0.79
N PRO A 52 -18.84 -16.19 -0.64
CA PRO A 52 -18.95 -16.80 0.68
C PRO A 52 -17.65 -16.65 1.47
N SER A 53 -17.76 -16.40 2.77
CA SER A 53 -16.64 -16.29 3.69
C SER A 53 -16.81 -17.24 4.88
N ALA A 54 -15.75 -17.38 5.68
CA ALA A 54 -15.72 -18.31 6.81
C ALA A 54 -16.89 -18.09 7.79
N ARG A 55 -17.41 -19.19 8.37
CA ARG A 55 -18.47 -19.20 9.39
C ARG A 55 -19.79 -18.59 8.90
N GLY A 56 -20.18 -18.90 7.66
CA GLY A 56 -21.45 -18.45 7.08
C GLY A 56 -21.52 -16.94 6.87
N ARG A 57 -20.38 -16.27 6.67
CA ARG A 57 -20.32 -14.84 6.37
C ARG A 57 -20.29 -14.62 4.87
N VAL A 58 -20.46 -13.39 4.44
CA VAL A 58 -20.27 -12.97 3.05
C VAL A 58 -19.15 -11.94 3.00
N MET A 59 -18.34 -11.98 1.95
CA MET A 59 -17.30 -11.02 1.66
C MET A 59 -17.74 -10.17 0.47
N LEU A 60 -17.80 -8.85 0.66
CA LEU A 60 -17.83 -7.90 -0.45
C LEU A 60 -16.40 -7.41 -0.67
N ARG A 61 -15.89 -7.52 -1.89
CA ARG A 61 -14.54 -7.09 -2.26
C ARG A 61 -14.58 -6.20 -3.49
N VAL A 62 -13.88 -5.08 -3.46
CA VAL A 62 -13.59 -4.29 -4.66
C VAL A 62 -12.18 -4.59 -5.14
N VAL A 63 -11.96 -4.58 -6.44
CA VAL A 63 -10.67 -4.90 -7.05
C VAL A 63 -10.16 -3.65 -7.75
N PRO A 64 -9.16 -2.95 -7.18
CA PRO A 64 -8.51 -1.85 -7.89
C PRO A 64 -7.88 -2.33 -9.21
N ARG A 65 -7.88 -1.47 -10.22
CA ARG A 65 -7.11 -1.68 -11.45
C ARG A 65 -5.62 -1.78 -11.12
N GLU A 66 -4.89 -2.54 -11.90
CA GLU A 66 -3.43 -2.56 -11.85
C GLU A 66 -2.89 -1.13 -12.01
N GLY A 67 -1.99 -0.69 -11.12
CA GLY A 67 -1.44 0.67 -11.16
C GLY A 67 -2.36 1.78 -10.62
N ALA A 68 -3.59 1.49 -10.17
CA ALA A 68 -4.49 2.53 -9.64
C ALA A 68 -4.27 2.84 -8.15
N ASP A 69 -3.75 1.89 -7.37
CA ASP A 69 -3.44 2.08 -5.95
C ASP A 69 -1.95 1.88 -5.67
N PRO A 70 -1.26 2.87 -5.07
CA PRO A 70 0.13 2.71 -4.67
C PRO A 70 0.33 1.64 -3.58
N VAL A 71 -0.66 1.37 -2.72
CA VAL A 71 -0.54 0.33 -1.68
C VAL A 71 -0.54 -1.06 -2.31
N MET A 72 -1.51 -1.36 -3.19
CA MET A 72 -1.52 -2.64 -3.90
C MET A 72 -0.32 -2.80 -4.83
N SER A 73 0.10 -1.72 -5.50
CA SER A 73 1.25 -1.74 -6.40
C SER A 73 2.56 -2.01 -5.65
N ALA A 74 2.76 -1.39 -4.48
CA ALA A 74 3.92 -1.68 -3.63
C ALA A 74 3.89 -3.10 -3.04
N ALA A 75 2.70 -3.61 -2.71
CA ALA A 75 2.54 -4.95 -2.16
C ALA A 75 2.85 -6.07 -3.16
N THR A 76 2.72 -5.83 -4.47
CA THR A 76 3.01 -6.80 -5.55
C THR A 76 2.40 -8.20 -5.34
N GLY A 77 1.18 -8.25 -4.78
CA GLY A 77 0.46 -9.49 -4.50
C GLY A 77 0.89 -10.24 -3.23
N GLN A 78 1.88 -9.73 -2.48
CA GLN A 78 2.36 -10.33 -1.22
C GLN A 78 1.46 -9.99 -0.01
N LEU A 79 0.45 -9.14 -0.18
CA LEU A 79 -0.42 -8.74 0.92
C LEU A 79 -1.35 -9.90 1.31
N GLN A 80 -1.25 -10.33 2.57
CA GLN A 80 -2.16 -11.34 3.11
C GLN A 80 -3.61 -10.88 2.99
N GLU A 81 -4.48 -11.83 2.66
CA GLU A 81 -5.90 -11.58 2.44
C GLU A 81 -6.59 -10.91 3.65
N SER A 82 -6.14 -11.21 4.88
CA SER A 82 -6.67 -10.64 6.13
C SER A 82 -6.30 -9.17 6.35
N LEU A 83 -5.34 -8.65 5.57
CA LEU A 83 -4.87 -7.27 5.59
C LEU A 83 -5.34 -6.48 4.37
N ASP A 84 -6.01 -7.11 3.40
CA ASP A 84 -6.53 -6.45 2.19
C ASP A 84 -7.54 -5.35 2.59
N PRO A 85 -7.24 -4.06 2.32
CA PRO A 85 -8.11 -2.95 2.71
C PRO A 85 -9.41 -2.88 1.88
N TYR A 86 -9.50 -3.63 0.78
CA TYR A 86 -10.64 -3.64 -0.14
C TYR A 86 -11.61 -4.79 0.12
N ARG A 87 -11.52 -5.41 1.30
CA ARG A 87 -12.36 -6.53 1.74
C ARG A 87 -13.25 -6.14 2.91
N LEU A 88 -14.56 -6.33 2.75
CA LEU A 88 -15.54 -6.15 3.81
C LEU A 88 -16.25 -7.46 4.14
N VAL A 89 -15.90 -8.04 5.30
CA VAL A 89 -16.61 -9.22 5.82
C VAL A 89 -17.92 -8.77 6.47
N LEU A 90 -19.03 -9.34 6.04
CA LEU A 90 -20.38 -9.00 6.48
C LEU A 90 -21.11 -10.20 7.10
N PRO A 91 -22.11 -9.96 7.97
CA PRO A 91 -23.03 -11.01 8.41
C PRO A 91 -23.78 -11.67 7.24
N ALA A 92 -24.14 -12.95 7.37
CA ALA A 92 -24.88 -13.70 6.35
C ALA A 92 -26.17 -13.00 5.90
N ALA A 93 -26.90 -12.42 6.86
CA ALA A 93 -28.16 -11.73 6.64
C ALA A 93 -28.04 -10.50 5.72
N THR A 94 -26.82 -10.00 5.52
CA THR A 94 -26.52 -8.85 4.66
C THR A 94 -26.21 -9.25 3.22
N LYS A 95 -26.24 -10.54 2.87
CA LYS A 95 -25.87 -11.02 1.52
C LYS A 95 -26.66 -10.33 0.41
N THR A 96 -27.99 -10.29 0.49
CA THR A 96 -28.83 -9.69 -0.56
C THR A 96 -28.47 -8.23 -0.81
N LEU A 97 -28.21 -7.48 0.26
CA LEU A 97 -27.80 -6.07 0.16
C LEU A 97 -26.39 -5.92 -0.42
N ALA A 98 -25.47 -6.82 -0.06
CA ALA A 98 -24.13 -6.85 -0.64
C ALA A 98 -24.15 -7.19 -2.14
N ASP A 99 -25.01 -8.12 -2.56
CA ASP A 99 -25.21 -8.44 -3.98
C ASP A 99 -25.73 -7.20 -4.75
N GLN A 100 -26.74 -6.51 -4.19
CA GLN A 100 -27.30 -5.29 -4.80
C GLN A 100 -26.23 -4.22 -5.00
N TYR A 101 -25.47 -3.86 -3.95
CA TYR A 101 -24.41 -2.85 -4.09
C TYR A 101 -23.31 -3.27 -5.06
N ALA A 102 -22.97 -4.56 -5.09
CA ALA A 102 -21.99 -5.05 -6.04
C ALA A 102 -22.46 -4.87 -7.49
N ASP A 103 -23.75 -5.12 -7.77
CA ASP A 103 -24.31 -4.94 -9.10
C ASP A 103 -24.39 -3.45 -9.50
N GLU A 104 -24.78 -2.57 -8.57
CA GLU A 104 -24.77 -1.12 -8.78
C GLU A 104 -23.35 -0.60 -9.08
N MET A 105 -22.35 -1.01 -8.29
CA MET A 105 -20.96 -0.64 -8.54
C MET A 105 -20.44 -1.18 -9.86
N ARG A 106 -20.72 -2.45 -10.19
CA ARG A 106 -20.32 -3.06 -11.47
C ARG A 106 -20.89 -2.31 -12.67
N ALA A 107 -22.13 -1.82 -12.56
CA ALA A 107 -22.76 -1.02 -13.60
C ALA A 107 -22.11 0.37 -13.77
N ALA A 108 -21.47 0.90 -12.72
CA ALA A 108 -20.76 2.18 -12.75
C ALA A 108 -19.30 2.09 -13.24
N LEU A 109 -18.73 0.88 -13.37
CA LEU A 109 -17.34 0.72 -13.82
C LEU A 109 -17.20 1.04 -15.32
N SER A 110 -16.29 1.96 -15.65
CA SER A 110 -16.02 2.41 -17.02
C SER A 110 -14.85 1.68 -17.69
N GLU A 111 -13.81 1.34 -16.92
CA GLU A 111 -12.57 0.75 -17.43
C GLU A 111 -12.11 -0.41 -16.55
N ARG A 112 -11.52 -1.45 -17.18
CA ARG A 112 -11.03 -2.64 -16.46
C ARG A 112 -9.54 -2.94 -16.66
N GLY A 113 -8.89 -2.24 -17.59
CA GLY A 113 -7.46 -2.40 -17.87
C GLY A 113 -6.59 -1.72 -16.82
N PRO A 114 -5.25 -1.80 -16.95
CA PRO A 114 -4.32 -1.06 -16.10
C PRO A 114 -4.62 0.45 -16.11
N ALA A 115 -4.36 1.13 -15.00
CA ALA A 115 -4.41 2.57 -14.91
C ALA A 115 -3.05 3.17 -15.25
N GLU A 116 -3.05 4.29 -15.98
CA GLU A 116 -1.81 4.99 -16.36
C GLU A 116 -1.15 5.72 -15.19
N ARG A 117 -1.94 6.01 -14.14
CA ARG A 117 -1.52 6.67 -12.92
C ARG A 117 -2.29 6.13 -11.71
N PHE A 118 -1.78 6.42 -10.52
CA PHE A 118 -2.52 6.20 -9.29
C PHE A 118 -3.76 7.09 -9.28
N LEU A 119 -4.92 6.46 -9.07
CA LEU A 119 -6.22 7.09 -8.94
C LEU A 119 -6.66 7.15 -7.48
N ILE A 120 -6.06 6.31 -6.63
CA ILE A 120 -6.30 6.28 -5.19
C ILE A 120 -5.14 6.96 -4.48
N ALA A 121 -5.45 7.81 -3.50
CA ALA A 121 -4.46 8.54 -2.74
C ALA A 121 -3.48 7.59 -2.02
N GLY A 122 -2.19 7.89 -2.15
CA GLY A 122 -1.14 7.24 -1.37
C GLY A 122 -1.21 7.62 0.11
N PRO A 123 -0.56 6.85 0.99
CA PRO A 123 -0.45 7.19 2.40
C PRO A 123 0.21 8.56 2.60
N SER A 124 -0.27 9.32 3.59
CA SER A 124 0.28 10.64 3.91
C SER A 124 1.74 10.59 4.34
N VAL A 125 2.48 11.67 4.06
CA VAL A 125 3.85 11.94 4.49
C VAL A 125 3.87 13.04 5.56
N PRO A 126 4.89 13.13 6.44
CA PRO A 126 6.08 12.28 6.52
C PRO A 126 5.78 10.88 7.09
N ARG A 127 6.66 9.92 6.78
CA ARG A 127 6.61 8.55 7.33
C ARG A 127 7.98 8.10 7.77
N SER A 128 8.05 7.35 8.87
CA SER A 128 9.22 6.57 9.20
C SER A 128 8.84 5.23 9.82
N PHE A 129 9.75 4.27 9.73
CA PHE A 129 9.64 3.02 10.45
C PHE A 129 11.03 2.47 10.75
N LYS A 130 11.12 1.72 11.84
CA LYS A 130 12.35 1.03 12.18
C LYS A 130 12.37 -0.36 11.57
N ALA A 131 13.48 -0.67 10.91
CA ALA A 131 13.85 -1.98 10.38
C ALA A 131 14.88 -2.63 11.33
N TRP A 132 15.30 -3.86 11.01
CA TRP A 132 16.28 -4.58 11.84
C TRP A 132 17.65 -3.90 11.85
N ASP A 133 18.08 -3.44 10.68
CA ASP A 133 19.43 -2.89 10.44
C ASP A 133 19.49 -1.36 10.48
N GLY A 134 18.36 -0.68 10.61
CA GLY A 134 18.30 0.77 10.62
C GLY A 134 16.89 1.34 10.66
N GLU A 135 16.79 2.65 10.48
CA GLU A 135 15.54 3.39 10.33
C GLU A 135 15.40 3.91 8.91
N ALA A 136 14.19 3.81 8.35
CA ALA A 136 13.81 4.43 7.10
C ALA A 136 12.88 5.60 7.37
N ALA A 137 13.19 6.77 6.82
CA ALA A 137 12.38 7.98 6.93
C ALA A 137 12.12 8.56 5.52
N PHE A 138 10.92 9.07 5.29
CA PHE A 138 10.50 9.71 4.05
C PHE A 138 9.73 10.98 4.37
N ASP A 139 10.24 12.11 3.87
CA ASP A 139 9.71 13.45 4.11
C ASP A 139 8.83 13.97 2.97
N GLY A 140 8.58 13.15 1.93
CA GLY A 140 7.91 13.55 0.70
C GLY A 140 8.86 13.98 -0.42
N GLN A 141 10.14 14.22 -0.11
CA GLN A 141 11.15 14.70 -1.07
C GLN A 141 12.34 13.75 -1.19
N ALA A 142 12.71 13.05 -0.12
CA ALA A 142 13.81 12.09 -0.11
C ALA A 142 13.60 10.99 0.93
N VAL A 143 14.11 9.80 0.61
CA VAL A 143 14.21 8.69 1.55
C VAL A 143 15.57 8.74 2.24
N THR A 144 15.57 8.72 3.57
CA THR A 144 16.78 8.62 4.39
C THR A 144 16.83 7.25 5.06
N PHE A 145 17.98 6.59 5.00
CA PHE A 145 18.31 5.41 5.79
C PHE A 145 19.41 5.74 6.79
N THR A 146 19.13 5.46 8.07
CA THR A 146 20.06 5.63 9.19
C THR A 146 20.36 4.29 9.82
N TRP A 147 21.65 3.94 9.95
CA TRP A 147 22.06 2.58 10.31
C TRP A 147 22.19 2.37 11.82
N PHE A 148 21.69 1.23 12.31
CA PHE A 148 21.90 0.82 13.70
C PHE A 148 23.20 0.03 13.83
N SER A 149 24.07 0.43 14.76
CA SER A 149 25.37 -0.21 14.99
C SER A 149 25.28 -1.70 15.34
N SER A 150 24.16 -2.14 15.92
CA SER A 150 23.93 -3.54 16.30
C SER A 150 23.32 -4.42 15.20
N GLY A 151 22.78 -3.82 14.13
CA GLY A 151 22.02 -4.54 13.10
C GLY A 151 22.57 -4.41 11.68
N ALA A 152 23.26 -3.29 11.37
CA ALA A 152 23.78 -3.03 10.03
C ALA A 152 24.97 -3.91 9.68
N SER A 153 25.02 -4.36 8.42
CA SER A 153 26.21 -5.02 7.89
C SER A 153 27.40 -4.06 7.81
N PRO A 154 28.65 -4.57 7.81
CA PRO A 154 29.83 -3.73 7.60
C PRO A 154 29.73 -2.87 6.33
N ALA A 155 29.15 -3.42 5.25
CA ALA A 155 28.95 -2.71 3.99
C ALA A 155 28.07 -1.47 4.15
N LYS A 156 26.93 -1.59 4.86
CA LYS A 156 26.03 -0.46 5.14
C LYS A 156 26.67 0.54 6.09
N PHE A 157 27.31 0.05 7.14
CA PHE A 157 27.96 0.90 8.12
C PHE A 157 29.10 1.74 7.50
N THR A 158 29.91 1.14 6.63
CA THR A 158 30.95 1.86 5.87
C THR A 158 30.37 2.87 4.88
N ALA A 159 29.21 2.58 4.27
CA ALA A 159 28.55 3.51 3.36
C ALA A 159 28.00 4.76 4.05
N GLY A 160 27.87 4.73 5.38
CA GLY A 160 27.23 5.78 6.18
C GLY A 160 25.74 5.91 5.91
N ASP A 161 25.08 6.78 6.67
CA ASP A 161 23.68 7.12 6.43
C ASP A 161 23.47 7.58 4.98
N ARG A 162 22.37 7.13 4.37
CA ARG A 162 22.08 7.37 2.96
C ARG A 162 20.84 8.24 2.82
N ARG A 163 20.89 9.21 1.91
CA ARG A 163 19.74 10.01 1.51
C ARG A 163 19.58 9.91 0.00
N TYR A 164 18.39 9.57 -0.45
CA TYR A 164 18.04 9.40 -1.86
C TYR A 164 16.89 10.37 -2.19
N PRO A 165 17.15 11.44 -2.95
CA PRO A 165 16.12 12.31 -3.51
C PRO A 165 15.10 11.51 -4.34
N ILE A 166 13.84 11.92 -4.31
CA ILE A 166 12.78 11.20 -5.04
C ILE A 166 13.05 11.13 -6.55
N THR A 167 13.72 12.14 -7.10
CA THR A 167 14.11 12.21 -8.51
C THR A 167 15.16 11.15 -8.91
N GLU A 168 15.88 10.59 -7.94
CA GLU A 168 16.85 9.50 -8.17
C GLU A 168 16.19 8.11 -8.03
N ILE A 169 14.95 8.02 -7.54
CA ILE A 169 14.26 6.77 -7.26
C ILE A 169 13.33 6.44 -8.44
N GLU A 170 13.41 5.22 -8.97
CA GLU A 170 12.53 4.69 -10.04
C GLU A 170 11.42 3.78 -9.50
N GLY A 171 11.52 3.40 -8.23
CA GLY A 171 10.48 2.66 -7.54
C GLY A 171 10.99 1.98 -6.28
N VAL A 172 10.16 1.11 -5.74
CA VAL A 172 10.41 0.43 -4.46
C VAL A 172 10.03 -1.03 -4.59
N ASP A 173 10.93 -1.91 -4.19
CA ASP A 173 10.66 -3.33 -4.01
C ASP A 173 10.41 -3.57 -2.52
N TRP A 174 9.18 -3.93 -2.17
CA TRP A 174 8.81 -4.28 -0.81
C TRP A 174 8.57 -5.79 -0.72
N HIS A 175 9.17 -6.41 0.29
CA HIS A 175 8.97 -7.81 0.61
C HIS A 175 8.49 -7.96 2.04
N ALA A 176 7.33 -8.59 2.20
CA ALA A 176 6.75 -8.87 3.50
C ALA A 176 7.73 -9.64 4.39
N LEU A 177 7.59 -9.50 5.72
CA LEU A 177 8.32 -10.36 6.66
C LEU A 177 7.68 -11.75 6.67
N GLU A 178 8.09 -12.60 5.73
CA GLU A 178 7.74 -14.02 5.67
C GLU A 178 8.98 -14.86 6.05
N ASP A 179 8.80 -15.96 6.79
CA ASP A 179 9.91 -16.81 7.25
C ASP A 179 11.08 -16.06 7.92
N ALA A 180 10.74 -15.00 8.68
CA ALA A 180 11.68 -14.11 9.37
C ALA A 180 12.65 -13.35 8.44
N ARG A 181 12.32 -13.20 7.15
CA ARG A 181 13.07 -12.40 6.18
C ARG A 181 12.12 -11.49 5.42
N GLY A 182 12.41 -10.19 5.42
CA GLY A 182 11.69 -9.19 4.64
C GLY A 182 12.61 -8.02 4.36
N SER A 183 12.22 -7.15 3.45
CA SER A 183 13.03 -5.97 3.14
C SER A 183 12.23 -4.90 2.42
N LEU A 184 12.72 -3.67 2.50
CA LEU A 184 12.35 -2.60 1.58
C LEU A 184 13.62 -2.15 0.86
N ARG A 185 13.56 -2.12 -0.46
CA ARG A 185 14.67 -1.70 -1.31
C ARG A 185 14.20 -0.63 -2.29
N LEU A 186 14.97 0.46 -2.38
CA LEU A 186 14.77 1.47 -3.40
C LEU A 186 15.44 1.02 -4.69
N ARG A 187 14.72 1.14 -5.81
CA ARG A 187 15.29 1.04 -7.16
C ARG A 187 15.82 2.41 -7.53
N ILE A 188 17.14 2.56 -7.57
CA ILE A 188 17.82 3.84 -7.84
C ILE A 188 18.20 3.92 -9.32
N ARG A 189 17.90 5.04 -9.97
CA ARG A 189 18.17 5.30 -11.39
C ARG A 189 19.64 5.09 -11.71
N GLY A 190 19.91 4.31 -12.76
CA GLY A 190 21.27 4.02 -13.22
C GLY A 190 22.13 3.17 -12.26
N ARG A 191 21.55 2.61 -11.19
CA ARG A 191 22.25 1.76 -10.23
C ARG A 191 21.67 0.35 -10.23
N GLN A 192 22.53 -0.63 -10.47
CA GLN A 192 22.16 -2.03 -10.27
C GLN A 192 22.08 -2.38 -8.77
N ALA A 193 20.95 -2.95 -8.36
CA ALA A 193 20.78 -3.42 -6.98
C ALA A 193 21.71 -4.61 -6.69
N LEU A 194 22.22 -4.68 -5.45
CA LEU A 194 23.03 -5.83 -5.04
C LEU A 194 22.13 -7.06 -4.82
N SER A 195 22.67 -8.26 -5.02
CA SER A 195 21.90 -9.50 -4.86
C SER A 195 21.34 -9.69 -3.45
N ASN A 196 22.09 -9.29 -2.42
CA ASN A 196 21.67 -9.40 -1.02
C ASN A 196 21.25 -8.03 -0.44
N PRO A 197 19.97 -7.84 -0.04
CA PRO A 197 19.50 -6.61 0.62
C PRO A 197 20.29 -6.25 1.87
N ASN A 198 20.80 -7.23 2.62
CA ASN A 198 21.58 -6.95 3.82
C ASN A 198 22.88 -6.17 3.54
N ASN A 199 23.39 -6.23 2.31
CA ASN A 199 24.62 -5.54 1.91
C ASN A 199 24.35 -4.30 1.05
N ASP A 200 23.10 -4.03 0.66
CA ASP A 200 22.73 -2.95 -0.26
C ASP A 200 22.36 -1.66 0.50
N PRO A 201 23.15 -0.57 0.41
CA PRO A 201 22.85 0.70 1.09
C PRO A 201 21.56 1.40 0.62
N ALA A 202 20.90 0.93 -0.44
CA ALA A 202 19.58 1.40 -0.86
C ALA A 202 18.46 0.49 -0.34
N SER A 203 18.69 -0.28 0.73
CA SER A 203 17.66 -1.11 1.33
C SER A 203 17.76 -1.18 2.85
N VAL A 204 16.67 -1.55 3.49
CA VAL A 204 16.59 -1.93 4.90
C VAL A 204 16.04 -3.36 4.98
N VAL A 205 16.51 -4.15 5.96
CA VAL A 205 16.03 -5.51 6.18
C VAL A 205 15.12 -5.59 7.39
N PHE A 206 14.09 -6.43 7.31
CA PHE A 206 13.13 -6.61 8.39
C PHE A 206 13.57 -7.77 9.29
N GLY A 207 13.03 -7.81 10.49
CA GLY A 207 13.29 -8.86 11.47
C GLY A 207 12.11 -8.99 12.42
N ILE A 208 12.10 -10.00 13.28
CA ILE A 208 11.00 -10.20 14.24
C ILE A 208 10.86 -8.94 15.11
N GLY A 209 9.71 -8.28 15.03
CA GLY A 209 9.43 -7.02 15.74
C GLY A 209 9.82 -5.73 15.01
N TRP A 210 10.47 -5.82 13.84
CA TRP A 210 10.95 -4.68 13.05
C TRP A 210 10.44 -4.75 11.60
N GLY A 211 10.15 -3.60 10.98
CA GLY A 211 9.65 -3.56 9.60
C GLY A 211 8.24 -4.11 9.41
N ALA A 212 7.40 -4.03 10.46
CA ALA A 212 6.04 -4.55 10.43
C ALA A 212 5.23 -4.03 9.24
N THR A 213 4.44 -4.89 8.58
CA THR A 213 3.68 -4.57 7.36
C THR A 213 2.86 -3.29 7.48
N HIS A 214 2.22 -3.07 8.63
CA HIS A 214 1.41 -1.87 8.85
C HIS A 214 2.20 -0.56 8.89
N HIS A 215 3.54 -0.57 8.94
CA HIS A 215 4.36 0.64 8.77
C HIS A 215 5.18 0.61 7.49
N SER A 216 5.79 -0.55 7.16
CA SER A 216 6.71 -0.66 6.02
C SER A 216 6.02 -0.64 4.66
N LEU A 217 4.82 -1.22 4.55
CA LEU A 217 4.07 -1.18 3.28
C LEU A 217 3.49 0.22 2.99
N PRO A 218 2.84 0.91 3.94
CA PRO A 218 2.42 2.30 3.72
C PRO A 218 3.60 3.24 3.42
N PHE A 219 4.77 3.00 4.00
CA PHE A 219 6.00 3.71 3.63
C PHE A 219 6.38 3.48 2.16
N ALA A 220 6.46 2.22 1.72
CA ALA A 220 6.77 1.88 0.33
C ALA A 220 5.77 2.51 -0.65
N ALA A 221 4.48 2.46 -0.33
CA ALA A 221 3.41 3.04 -1.11
C ALA A 221 3.51 4.58 -1.21
N ALA A 222 3.85 5.26 -0.12
CA ALA A 222 4.05 6.71 -0.13
C ALA A 222 5.23 7.12 -1.02
N VAL A 223 6.34 6.38 -0.96
CA VAL A 223 7.49 6.62 -1.85
C VAL A 223 7.10 6.36 -3.30
N LEU A 224 6.41 5.25 -3.60
CA LEU A 224 5.99 4.92 -4.96
C LEU A 224 5.04 5.97 -5.56
N ALA A 225 4.10 6.47 -4.76
CA ALA A 225 3.21 7.56 -5.17
C ALA A 225 3.99 8.85 -5.51
N ALA A 226 4.96 9.20 -4.68
CA ALA A 226 5.80 10.38 -4.90
C ALA A 226 6.72 10.24 -6.13
N VAL A 227 7.25 9.04 -6.41
CA VAL A 227 8.02 8.76 -7.64
C VAL A 227 7.15 9.02 -8.86
N GLN A 228 5.92 8.49 -8.90
CA GLN A 228 5.01 8.70 -10.03
C GLN A 228 4.65 10.18 -10.22
N ALA A 229 4.34 10.89 -9.13
CA ALA A 229 4.06 12.32 -9.19
C ALA A 229 5.25 13.11 -9.75
N SER A 230 6.47 12.82 -9.29
CA SER A 230 7.69 13.47 -9.78
C SER A 230 7.94 13.18 -11.27
N MET A 231 7.66 11.97 -11.76
CA MET A 231 7.78 11.65 -13.19
C MET A 231 6.77 12.42 -14.05
N ILE A 232 5.52 12.57 -13.58
CA ILE A 232 4.49 13.33 -14.30
C ILE A 232 4.90 14.81 -14.41
N GLU A 233 5.42 15.39 -13.33
CA GLU A 233 5.91 16.77 -13.31
C GLU A 233 7.10 16.98 -14.26
N GLN A 234 8.03 16.02 -14.33
CA GLN A 234 9.16 16.06 -15.26
C GLN A 234 8.71 16.05 -16.72
N VAL A 235 7.81 15.14 -17.08
CA VAL A 235 7.27 15.06 -18.45
C VAL A 235 6.52 16.33 -18.83
N ALA A 236 5.75 16.92 -17.91
CA ALA A 236 5.06 18.18 -18.14
C ALA A 236 6.01 19.39 -18.28
N ALA A 237 7.22 19.33 -17.72
CA ALA A 237 8.23 20.40 -17.85
C ALA A 237 9.06 20.30 -19.14
N GLU A 238 9.08 19.14 -19.80
CA GLU A 238 9.85 18.87 -21.02
C GLU A 238 9.03 19.06 -22.32
N GLY A 239 7.70 19.18 -22.22
CA GLY A 239 6.78 19.38 -23.36
C GLY A 239 6.28 20.81 -23.51
#